data_AF-A0A0R2LD85-F1
#
_entry.id   AF-A0A0R2LD85-F1
#
_cell.length_a   1.000
_cell.length_b   1.000
_cell.length_c   1.000
_cell.angle_alpha   90.00
_cell.angle_beta   90.00
_cell.angle_gamma   90.00
#
_symmetry.space_group_name_H-M   'P 1'
#
loop_
_entity.id
_entity.type
_entity.pdbx_description
1 polymer ?
#
loop_
_entity_poly.entity_id
_entity_poly.type
_entity_poly.pdbx_seq_one_letter_code
_entity_poly.pdbx_strand_id
1 'polypeptide(L)'
;MRQQNEHPNLIIRKRPSIFAMLRRAIILVILWLVTGFIIYINVSFLLGRYSDALVADYLVLNLSLHLYKVLAVLVVLVAALITFFGTLHINALKRRAKQREQDNA
;
A
#
# COMPACT_ATOMS: atom_id res chain seq x y z
N MET A 1 49.67 22.88 -14.40
CA MET A 1 48.53 22.10 -14.93
C MET A 1 47.61 21.79 -13.75
N ARG A 2 46.41 22.38 -13.72
CA ARG A 2 45.47 22.27 -12.59
C ARG A 2 44.85 20.87 -12.56
N GLN A 3 45.01 20.16 -11.45
CA GLN A 3 44.23 18.96 -11.15
C GLN A 3 42.76 19.38 -10.98
N GLN A 4 41.92 18.95 -11.90
CA GLN A 4 40.47 19.05 -11.74
C GLN A 4 40.05 17.89 -10.84
N ASN A 5 39.62 18.24 -9.64
CA ASN A 5 38.98 17.35 -8.70
C ASN A 5 37.66 16.86 -9.31
N GLU A 6 37.73 15.74 -10.03
CA GLU A 6 36.59 14.91 -10.37
C GLU A 6 36.03 14.35 -9.04
N HIS A 7 35.24 15.14 -8.32
CA HIS A 7 34.36 14.59 -7.31
C HIS A 7 33.35 13.73 -8.07
N PRO A 8 33.43 12.39 -7.99
CA PRO A 8 32.40 11.57 -8.60
C PRO A 8 31.13 11.92 -7.82
N ASN A 9 30.13 12.38 -8.54
CA ASN A 9 28.81 12.69 -8.02
C ASN A 9 28.22 11.39 -7.45
N LEU A 10 28.60 11.07 -6.20
CA LEU A 10 28.13 9.90 -5.47
C LEU A 10 26.68 10.19 -5.10
N ILE A 11 25.78 9.87 -6.03
CA ILE A 11 24.36 9.74 -5.75
C ILE A 11 24.25 8.54 -4.80
N ILE A 12 24.43 8.78 -3.50
CA ILE A 12 24.15 7.80 -2.45
C ILE A 12 22.63 7.64 -2.43
N ARG A 13 22.11 6.80 -3.33
CA ARG A 13 20.73 6.32 -3.27
C ARG A 13 20.64 5.47 -2.02
N LYS A 14 20.10 6.05 -0.95
CA LYS A 14 19.75 5.30 0.27
C LYS A 14 18.79 4.19 -0.15
N ARG A 15 19.29 2.96 -0.29
CA ARG A 15 18.46 1.81 -0.62
C ARG A 15 17.37 1.73 0.47
N PRO A 16 16.09 1.54 0.10
CA PRO A 16 15.08 1.24 1.09
C PRO A 16 15.57 0.03 1.89
N SER A 17 15.53 0.11 3.22
CA SER A 17 15.96 -1.00 4.06
C SER A 17 15.19 -2.26 3.66
N ILE A 18 15.89 -3.39 3.53
CA ILE A 18 15.31 -4.69 3.18
C ILE A 18 14.14 -5.02 4.13
N PHE A 19 14.28 -4.68 5.40
CA PHE A 19 13.21 -4.81 6.41
C PHE A 19 11.97 -3.96 6.08
N ALA A 20 12.16 -2.74 5.59
CA ALA A 20 11.05 -1.87 5.21
C ALA A 20 10.32 -2.39 3.96
N MET A 21 11.06 -3.01 3.03
CA MET A 21 10.47 -3.66 1.85
C MET A 21 9.70 -4.92 2.22
N LEU A 22 10.27 -5.78 3.09
CA LEU A 22 9.63 -7.01 3.56
C LEU A 22 8.36 -6.73 4.35
N ARG A 23 8.38 -5.73 5.25
CA ARG A 23 7.18 -5.32 6.01
C ARG A 23 6.03 -4.94 5.08
N ARG A 24 6.32 -4.17 4.03
CA ARG A 24 5.31 -3.78 3.03
C ARG A 24 4.78 -5.00 2.27
N ALA A 25 5.65 -5.92 1.89
CA ALA A 25 5.26 -7.16 1.21
C ALA A 25 4.33 -8.02 2.08
N ILE A 26 4.67 -8.22 3.36
CA ILE A 26 3.84 -9.01 4.30
C ILE A 26 2.46 -8.39 4.47
N ILE A 27 2.39 -7.06 4.67
CA ILE A 27 1.10 -6.36 4.79
C ILE A 27 0.25 -6.56 3.53
N LEU A 28 0.87 -6.47 2.35
CA LEU A 28 0.18 -6.67 1.08
C LEU A 28 -0.33 -8.11 0.93
N VAL A 29 0.47 -9.11 1.31
CA VAL A 29 0.07 -10.53 1.27
C VAL A 29 -1.12 -10.78 2.20
N ILE A 30 -1.06 -10.31 3.44
CA ILE A 30 -2.16 -10.47 4.41
C ILE A 30 -3.44 -9.82 3.86
N LEU A 31 -3.33 -8.61 3.31
CA LEU A 31 -4.47 -7.90 2.73
C LEU A 31 -5.13 -8.69 1.58
N TRP A 32 -4.32 -9.26 0.69
CA TRP A 32 -4.81 -10.10 -0.41
C TRP A 32 -5.42 -11.42 0.06
N LEU A 33 -4.87 -12.05 1.10
CA LEU A 33 -5.46 -13.26 1.69
C LEU A 33 -6.87 -12.99 2.23
N VAL A 34 -7.04 -11.90 2.98
CA VAL A 34 -8.36 -11.50 3.51
C VAL A 34 -9.33 -11.21 2.37
N THR A 35 -8.89 -10.47 1.35
CA THR A 35 -9.72 -10.15 0.18
C THR A 35 -10.15 -11.42 -0.56
N GLY A 36 -9.21 -12.34 -0.82
CA GLY A 36 -9.48 -13.62 -1.46
C GLY A 36 -10.44 -14.49 -0.65
N PHE A 37 -10.33 -14.50 0.67
CA PHE A 37 -11.23 -15.22 1.57
C PHE A 37 -12.68 -14.70 1.47
N ILE A 38 -12.86 -13.38 1.50
CA ILE A 38 -14.18 -12.75 1.32
C ILE A 38 -14.78 -13.13 -0.04
N ILE A 39 -14.00 -13.03 -1.12
CA ILE A 39 -14.45 -13.41 -2.47
C ILE A 39 -14.83 -14.89 -2.51
N TYR A 40 -13.99 -15.77 -1.96
CA TYR A 40 -14.22 -17.22 -1.94
C TYR A 40 -15.55 -17.59 -1.28
N ILE A 41 -15.87 -17.00 -0.12
CA ILE A 41 -17.13 -17.28 0.59
C ILE A 41 -18.33 -16.81 -0.24
N ASN A 42 -18.26 -15.60 -0.80
CA ASN A 42 -19.36 -15.05 -1.61
C ASN A 42 -19.59 -15.86 -2.89
N VAL A 43 -18.52 -16.27 -3.58
CA VAL A 43 -18.62 -17.12 -4.77
C VAL A 43 -19.13 -18.52 -4.43
N SER A 44 -18.68 -19.11 -3.33
CA SER A 44 -19.16 -20.43 -2.88
C SER A 44 -20.67 -20.40 -2.61
N PHE A 45 -21.16 -19.32 -2.01
CA PHE A 45 -22.59 -19.11 -1.79
C PHE A 45 -23.37 -18.92 -3.10
N LEU A 46 -22.81 -18.14 -4.05
CA LEU A 46 -23.42 -17.93 -5.38
C LEU A 46 -23.53 -19.23 -6.19
N LEU A 47 -22.56 -20.14 -6.02
CA LEU A 47 -22.53 -21.46 -6.67
C LEU A 47 -23.34 -22.53 -5.93
N GLY A 48 -24.03 -22.20 -4.83
CA GLY A 48 -24.84 -23.15 -4.07
C GLY A 48 -24.04 -24.23 -3.32
N ARG A 49 -22.73 -24.01 -3.09
CA ARG A 49 -21.88 -24.90 -2.30
C ARG A 49 -22.03 -24.53 -0.81
N TYR A 50 -22.92 -25.24 -0.12
CA TYR A 50 -23.17 -25.03 1.30
C TYR A 50 -22.43 -26.07 2.15
N SER A 51 -21.79 -25.61 3.23
CA SER A 51 -21.26 -26.42 4.32
C SER A 51 -21.47 -25.61 5.60
N ASP A 52 -21.73 -26.26 6.74
CA ASP A 52 -22.12 -25.56 7.98
C ASP A 52 -21.14 -24.45 8.37
N ALA A 53 -19.83 -24.69 8.20
CA ALA A 53 -18.79 -23.68 8.40
C ALA A 53 -18.90 -22.50 7.42
N LEU A 54 -19.15 -22.77 6.13
CA LEU A 54 -19.31 -21.71 5.11
C LEU A 54 -20.58 -20.88 5.32
N VAL A 55 -21.65 -21.48 5.83
CA VAL A 55 -22.90 -20.76 6.11
C VAL A 55 -22.72 -19.80 7.29
N ALA A 56 -22.00 -20.23 8.34
CA ALA A 56 -21.66 -19.38 9.47
C ALA A 56 -20.74 -18.21 9.06
N ASP A 57 -19.66 -18.52 8.30
CA ASP A 57 -18.75 -17.50 7.79
C ASP A 57 -19.47 -16.54 6.82
N TYR A 58 -20.35 -17.07 5.98
CA TYR A 58 -21.22 -16.25 5.13
C TYR A 58 -22.13 -15.38 5.98
N LEU A 59 -22.80 -15.85 7.02
CA LEU A 59 -23.72 -15.01 7.80
C LEU A 59 -22.99 -13.81 8.46
N VAL A 60 -21.75 -14.02 8.91
CA VAL A 60 -20.88 -12.96 9.44
C VAL A 60 -20.42 -11.99 8.33
N LEU A 61 -20.14 -12.50 7.14
CA LEU A 61 -19.61 -11.74 5.99
C LEU A 61 -20.66 -11.34 4.95
N ASN A 62 -21.93 -11.68 5.16
CA ASN A 62 -23.08 -11.41 4.30
C ASN A 62 -23.47 -9.95 4.50
N LEU A 63 -22.55 -9.09 4.08
CA LEU A 63 -22.79 -7.69 3.97
C LEU A 63 -23.94 -7.51 2.98
N SER A 64 -24.96 -6.76 3.40
CA SER A 64 -25.96 -6.31 2.45
C SER A 64 -25.27 -5.57 1.30
N LEU A 65 -25.89 -5.60 0.12
CA LEU A 65 -25.37 -4.91 -1.06
C LEU A 65 -25.12 -3.41 -0.80
N HIS A 66 -25.85 -2.84 0.17
CA HIS A 66 -25.60 -1.50 0.71
C HIS A 66 -24.27 -1.41 1.48
N LEU A 67 -23.98 -2.32 2.42
CA LEU A 67 -22.71 -2.31 3.14
C LEU A 67 -21.51 -2.58 2.21
N TYR A 68 -21.64 -3.43 1.18
CA TYR A 68 -20.58 -3.59 0.19
C TYR A 68 -20.24 -2.28 -0.52
N LYS A 69 -21.27 -1.49 -0.90
CA LYS A 69 -21.06 -0.16 -1.49
C LYS A 69 -20.36 0.78 -0.53
N VAL A 70 -20.80 0.82 0.74
CA VAL A 70 -20.19 1.68 1.78
C VAL A 70 -18.72 1.29 2.00
N LEU A 71 -18.42 -0.01 2.10
CA LEU A 71 -17.06 -0.50 2.28
C LEU A 71 -16.16 -0.18 1.07
N ALA A 72 -16.69 -0.35 -0.15
CA ALA A 72 -15.97 0.00 -1.37
C ALA A 72 -15.64 1.51 -1.42
N VAL A 73 -16.60 2.37 -1.09
CA VAL A 73 -16.37 3.82 -0.99
C VAL A 73 -15.33 4.14 0.07
N LEU A 74 -15.39 3.48 1.23
CA LEU A 74 -14.43 3.67 2.30
C LEU A 74 -13.00 3.27 1.86
N VAL A 75 -12.85 2.14 1.17
CA VAL A 75 -11.56 1.68 0.64
C VAL A 75 -11.00 2.69 -0.36
N VAL A 76 -11.83 3.20 -1.28
CA VAL A 76 -11.42 4.23 -2.25
C VAL A 76 -10.97 5.51 -1.53
N LEU A 77 -11.72 5.96 -0.52
CA LEU A 77 -11.37 7.14 0.28
C LEU A 77 -10.03 6.97 1.00
N VAL A 78 -9.83 5.84 1.68
CA VAL A 78 -8.59 5.55 2.42
C VAL A 78 -7.41 5.46 1.44
N ALA A 79 -7.58 4.78 0.29
CA ALA A 79 -6.55 4.69 -0.73
C ALA A 79 -6.17 6.05 -1.31
N ALA A 80 -7.16 6.92 -1.59
CA ALA A 80 -6.92 8.28 -2.03
C ALA A 80 -6.16 9.09 -0.98
N LEU A 81 -6.53 8.97 0.29
CA LEU A 81 -5.89 9.67 1.39
C LEU A 81 -4.42 9.23 1.56
N ILE A 82 -4.15 7.93 1.56
CA ILE A 82 -2.78 7.38 1.64
C ILE A 82 -1.93 7.88 0.47
N THR A 83 -2.48 7.88 -0.75
CA THR A 83 -1.77 8.35 -1.95
C THR A 83 -1.48 9.84 -1.88
N PHE A 84 -2.44 10.64 -1.42
CA PHE A 84 -2.28 12.08 -1.25
C PHE A 84 -1.20 12.41 -0.22
N PHE A 85 -1.26 11.82 0.97
CA PHE A 85 -0.24 12.00 2.01
C PHE A 85 1.14 11.51 1.55
N GLY A 86 1.21 10.37 0.85
CA GLY A 86 2.45 9.85 0.29
C GLY A 86 3.08 10.84 -0.69
N THR A 87 2.28 11.43 -1.57
CA THR A 87 2.73 12.44 -2.54
C THR A 87 3.24 13.70 -1.86
N LEU A 88 2.52 14.21 -0.85
CA LEU A 88 2.96 15.36 -0.05
C LEU A 88 4.28 15.08 0.66
N HIS A 89 4.43 13.89 1.26
CA HIS A 89 5.65 13.51 1.97
C HIS A 89 6.85 13.44 1.02
N ILE A 90 6.70 12.84 -0.15
CA ILE A 90 7.76 12.76 -1.17
C ILE A 90 8.14 14.17 -1.65
N ASN A 91 7.15 15.04 -1.90
CA ASN A 91 7.40 16.41 -2.31
C ASN A 91 8.13 17.22 -1.23
N ALA A 92 7.80 17.02 0.04
CA ALA A 92 8.50 17.66 1.15
C ALA A 92 9.97 17.20 1.24
N LEU A 93 10.22 15.90 1.06
CA LEU A 93 11.59 15.36 1.01
C LEU A 93 12.39 15.94 -0.17
N LYS A 94 11.76 16.06 -1.34
CA LYS A 94 12.39 16.66 -2.54
C LYS A 94 12.77 18.13 -2.30
N ARG A 95 11.92 18.90 -1.64
CA ARG A 95 12.20 20.31 -1.28
C ARG A 95 13.39 20.41 -0.32
N ARG A 96 13.45 19.57 0.71
CA ARG A 96 14.56 19.53 1.68
C ARG A 96 15.89 19.11 1.05
N ALA A 97 15.86 18.17 0.10
CA ALA A 97 17.05 17.78 -0.65
C ALA A 97 17.63 18.94 -1.46
N LYS A 98 16.77 19.66 -2.19
CA LYS A 98 17.18 20.84 -2.99
C LYS A 98 17.78 21.96 -2.13
N GLN A 99 17.23 22.20 -0.93
CA GLN A 99 17.80 23.19 -0.01
C GLN A 99 19.20 22.81 0.48
N ARG A 100 19.45 21.53 0.77
CA ARG A 100 20.78 21.05 1.19
C ARG A 100 21.83 21.14 0.08
N GLU A 101 21.44 20.98 -1.18
CA GLU A 101 22.35 21.18 -2.31
C GLU A 101 22.74 22.66 -2.48
N GLN A 102 21.82 23.59 -2.19
CA GLN A 102 22.10 25.04 -2.26
C GLN A 102 22.94 25.55 -1.07
N ASP A 103 22.79 24.95 0.12
CA ASP A 103 23.54 25.34 1.32
C ASP A 103 24.99 24.79 1.34
N ASN A 104 25.24 23.70 0.59
CA ASN A 104 26.56 23.09 0.44
C ASN A 104 27.35 23.58 -0.79
N ALA A 105 26.80 24.50 -1.58
CA ALA A 105 27.40 25.08 -2.79
C ALA A 105 27.98 26.47 -2.52
#